data_AF-F0ZER4-F1
#
_entry.id   AF-F0ZER4-F1
#
_cell.length_a   1.000
_cell.length_b   1.000
_cell.length_c   1.000
_cell.angle_alpha   90.00
_cell.angle_beta   90.00
_cell.angle_gamma   90.00
#
_symmetry.space_group_name_H-M   'P 1'
#
loop_
_entity.id
_entity.type
_entity.pdbx_description
1 polymer ?
#
loop_
_entity_poly.entity_id
_entity_poly.type
_entity_poly.pdbx_seq_one_letter_code
_entity_poly.pdbx_strand_id
1 'polypeptide(L)'
;MRALLPNSQKDSDNLLIKMKSLQENIPHLKSLYSGAGSVITLPRLSDILRNSTFKSSMENGSYTWSVKVEKFEYNQDILEETICGLRLNSGEIKEPTQQQTFKDYQLLHSLLKSIHKSHIELVKMFHHDFLNGVLKIKINQSLNDVQLKNDELKSKIEEWKELTNSLSNRTRLL
;
A
#
# COMPACT_ATOMS: atom_id res chain seq x y z
N MET A 1 21.60 -26.15 34.76
CA MET A 1 21.00 -25.90 33.44
C MET A 1 19.74 -26.76 33.34
N ARG A 2 18.55 -26.21 33.62
CA ARG A 2 17.29 -26.98 33.63
C ARG A 2 16.85 -27.21 32.19
N ALA A 3 16.71 -28.48 31.79
CA ALA A 3 16.16 -28.84 30.51
C ALA A 3 14.70 -28.35 30.39
N LEU A 4 14.37 -27.68 29.29
CA LEU A 4 13.00 -27.38 28.88
C LEU A 4 12.40 -28.66 28.30
N LEU A 5 12.16 -29.66 29.15
CA LEU A 5 11.40 -30.84 28.75
C LEU A 5 9.91 -30.53 28.94
N PRO A 6 9.05 -30.87 27.97
CA PRO A 6 7.61 -30.68 28.08
C PRO A 6 7.05 -31.53 29.22
N ASN A 7 6.31 -30.91 30.15
CA ASN A 7 5.77 -31.56 31.34
C ASN A 7 4.42 -32.28 31.08
N SER A 8 3.96 -32.35 29.82
CA SER A 8 2.72 -33.02 29.44
C SER A 8 2.73 -33.40 27.96
N GLN A 9 2.12 -34.53 27.59
CA GLN A 9 1.90 -34.98 26.22
C GLN A 9 1.27 -33.87 25.35
N LYS A 10 0.35 -33.11 25.95
CA LYS A 10 -0.36 -32.00 25.31
C LYS A 10 0.55 -30.81 25.00
N ASP A 11 1.59 -30.58 25.82
CA ASP A 11 2.58 -29.53 25.58
C ASP A 11 3.55 -29.94 24.47
N SER A 12 3.90 -31.22 24.39
CA SER A 12 4.69 -31.81 23.30
C SER A 12 3.95 -31.70 21.96
N ASP A 13 2.66 -32.03 21.91
CA ASP A 13 1.84 -31.95 20.70
C ASP A 13 1.66 -30.50 20.24
N ASN A 14 1.49 -29.56 21.18
CA ASN A 14 1.37 -28.14 20.88
C ASN A 14 2.71 -27.55 20.40
N LEU A 15 3.85 -28.01 20.95
CA LEU A 15 5.18 -27.68 20.46
C LEU A 15 5.42 -28.22 19.06
N LEU A 16 4.96 -29.44 18.75
CA LEU A 16 5.06 -30.06 17.44
C LEU A 16 4.23 -29.31 16.39
N ILE A 17 2.99 -28.91 16.72
CA ILE A 17 2.15 -28.10 15.85
C ILE A 17 2.80 -26.74 15.57
N LYS A 18 3.35 -26.09 16.61
CA LYS A 18 4.06 -24.81 16.47
C LYS A 18 5.37 -24.95 15.68
N MET A 19 6.14 -26.02 15.89
CA MET A 19 7.34 -26.31 15.11
C MET A 19 7.02 -26.59 13.65
N LYS A 20 5.94 -27.32 13.38
CA LYS A 20 5.49 -27.62 12.01
C LYS A 20 5.00 -26.37 11.29
N SER A 21 4.23 -25.53 11.98
CA SER A 21 3.83 -24.21 11.49
C SER A 21 5.03 -23.29 11.23
N LEU A 22 6.03 -23.28 12.13
CA LEU A 22 7.29 -22.57 11.91
C LEU A 22 8.05 -23.13 10.70
N GLN A 23 8.12 -24.44 10.54
CA GLN A 23 8.81 -25.10 9.42
C GLN A 23 8.14 -24.83 8.08
N GLU A 24 6.81 -24.77 8.06
CA GLU A 24 6.00 -24.40 6.88
C GLU A 24 6.16 -22.91 6.53
N ASN A 25 6.38 -22.05 7.53
CA ASN A 25 6.53 -20.59 7.34
C ASN A 25 7.99 -20.10 7.24
N ILE A 26 8.99 -20.93 7.56
CA ILE A 26 10.42 -20.60 7.43
C ILE A 26 10.81 -20.13 6.02
N PRO A 27 10.28 -20.68 4.91
CA PRO A 27 10.55 -20.17 3.57
C PRO A 27 10.02 -18.75 3.35
N HIS A 28 8.85 -18.41 3.91
CA HIS A 28 8.27 -17.08 3.85
C HIS A 28 9.03 -16.09 4.74
N LEU A 29 9.45 -16.50 5.93
CA LEU A 29 10.34 -15.72 6.79
C LEU A 29 11.70 -15.52 6.11
N LYS A 30 12.27 -16.56 5.51
CA LYS A 30 13.50 -16.44 4.72
C LYS A 30 13.31 -15.54 3.50
N SER A 31 12.14 -15.47 2.86
CA SER A 31 11.94 -14.52 1.76
C SER A 31 11.80 -13.07 2.25
N LEU A 32 11.27 -12.86 3.45
CA LEU A 32 11.24 -11.54 4.12
C LEU A 32 12.64 -11.04 4.54
N TYR A 33 13.58 -11.96 4.81
CA TYR A 33 14.91 -11.63 5.36
C TYR A 33 16.11 -11.97 4.45
N SER A 34 15.96 -12.83 3.43
CA SER A 34 17.02 -13.16 2.46
C SER A 34 16.73 -12.49 1.13
N GLY A 35 17.58 -11.54 0.76
CA GLY A 35 17.44 -10.64 -0.38
C GLY A 35 17.59 -11.30 -1.76
N ALA A 36 16.74 -12.27 -2.08
CA ALA A 36 16.61 -12.82 -3.42
C ALA A 36 15.15 -12.70 -3.89
N GLY A 37 14.89 -11.64 -4.65
CA GLY A 37 13.65 -11.41 -5.40
C GLY A 37 12.61 -10.56 -4.67
N SER A 38 12.46 -9.29 -5.08
CA SER A 38 11.23 -8.48 -4.97
C SER A 38 10.52 -8.33 -3.62
N VAL A 39 11.06 -8.79 -2.49
CA VAL A 39 10.39 -8.65 -1.19
C VAL A 39 10.76 -7.32 -0.54
N ILE A 40 9.75 -6.50 -0.23
CA ILE A 40 9.93 -5.24 0.49
C ILE A 40 10.25 -5.56 1.95
N THR A 41 11.50 -5.28 2.35
CA THR A 41 11.97 -5.45 3.73
C THR A 41 11.49 -4.31 4.63
N LEU A 42 11.43 -4.52 5.95
CA LEU A 42 11.05 -3.49 6.93
C LEU A 42 11.80 -2.15 6.75
N PRO A 43 13.14 -2.12 6.55
CA PRO A 43 13.86 -0.87 6.27
C PRO A 43 13.38 -0.18 4.98
N ARG A 44 13.00 -0.93 3.95
CA ARG A 44 12.46 -0.35 2.72
C ARG A 44 11.04 0.20 2.88
N LEU A 45 10.24 -0.31 3.82
CA LEU A 45 8.97 0.34 4.18
C LEU A 45 9.22 1.72 4.78
N SER A 46 10.22 1.85 5.65
CA SER A 46 10.61 3.16 6.20
C SER A 46 11.06 4.11 5.09
N ASP A 47 11.78 3.63 4.08
CA ASP A 47 12.18 4.47 2.95
C ASP A 47 10.97 4.88 2.08
N ILE A 48 10.02 3.96 1.85
CA ILE A 48 8.77 4.28 1.16
C ILE A 48 8.01 5.41 1.88
N LEU A 49 7.94 5.33 3.21
CA LEU A 49 7.27 6.34 4.04
C LEU A 49 7.98 7.70 4.03
N ARG A 50 9.31 7.71 3.88
CA ARG A 50 10.11 8.92 4.06
C ARG A 50 10.47 9.63 2.77
N ASN A 51 10.75 8.89 1.70
CA ASN A 51 11.25 9.46 0.46
C ASN A 51 10.92 8.55 -0.73
N SER A 52 9.69 8.64 -1.20
CA SER A 52 9.24 7.89 -2.37
C SER A 52 8.43 8.75 -3.33
N THR A 53 8.25 8.26 -4.54
CA THR A 53 7.40 8.89 -5.56
C THR A 53 6.34 7.91 -5.98
N PHE A 54 5.08 8.24 -5.69
CA PHE A 54 3.93 7.53 -6.22
C PHE A 54 3.66 7.98 -7.66
N LYS A 55 3.39 7.01 -8.54
CA LYS A 55 2.94 7.25 -9.92
C LYS A 55 1.65 6.47 -10.13
N SER A 56 0.60 7.15 -10.58
CA SER A 56 -0.65 6.58 -11.05
C SER A 56 -0.76 6.83 -12.55
N SER A 57 -1.05 5.79 -13.33
CA SER A 57 -1.01 5.83 -14.79
C SER A 57 -2.26 5.18 -15.39
N MET A 58 -2.80 5.81 -16.43
CA MET A 58 -3.78 5.23 -17.35
C MET A 58 -3.18 5.23 -18.75
N GLU A 59 -2.78 4.06 -19.23
CA GLU A 59 -2.21 3.89 -20.57
C GLU A 59 -2.95 2.75 -21.28
N ASN A 60 -3.39 2.99 -22.52
CA ASN A 60 -4.00 1.99 -23.40
C ASN A 60 -5.19 1.22 -22.76
N GLY A 61 -6.01 1.91 -21.95
CA GLY A 61 -7.16 1.32 -21.27
C GLY A 61 -6.84 0.51 -20.01
N SER A 62 -5.56 0.37 -19.66
CA SER A 62 -5.10 -0.23 -18.39
C SER A 62 -4.84 0.85 -17.34
N TYR A 63 -5.15 0.53 -16.08
CA TYR A 63 -4.96 1.40 -14.92
C TYR A 63 -3.97 0.73 -13.98
N THR A 64 -2.83 1.38 -13.74
CA THR A 64 -1.81 0.85 -12.85
C THR A 64 -1.22 1.95 -11.98
N TRP A 65 -0.61 1.57 -10.87
CA TRP A 65 0.17 2.47 -10.06
C TRP A 65 1.42 1.80 -9.52
N SER A 66 2.40 2.61 -9.18
CA SER A 66 3.70 2.19 -8.66
C SER A 66 4.22 3.18 -7.63
N VAL A 67 5.16 2.72 -6.81
CA VAL A 67 5.93 3.55 -5.87
C VAL A 67 7.40 3.37 -6.20
N LYS A 68 8.08 4.48 -6.49
CA LYS A 68 9.51 4.52 -6.74
C LYS A 68 10.26 5.00 -5.52
N VAL A 69 11.25 4.22 -5.08
CA VAL A 69 12.21 4.56 -4.03
C VAL A 69 13.60 4.44 -4.62
N GLU A 70 14.32 5.55 -4.73
CA GLU A 70 15.65 5.59 -5.35
C GLU A 70 15.66 4.95 -6.76
N LYS A 71 16.30 3.78 -6.89
CA LYS A 71 16.43 3.00 -8.13
C LYS A 71 15.37 1.90 -8.27
N PHE A 72 14.60 1.64 -7.21
CA PHE A 72 13.62 0.56 -7.17
C PHE A 72 12.23 1.11 -7.45
N GLU A 73 11.46 0.40 -8.26
CA GLU A 73 10.06 0.70 -8.54
C GLU A 73 9.23 -0.54 -8.17
N TYR A 74 8.30 -0.34 -7.26
CA TYR A 74 7.39 -1.38 -6.78
C TYR A 74 6.04 -1.15 -7.45
N ASN A 75 5.57 -2.15 -8.19
CA ASN A 75 4.25 -2.10 -8.81
C ASN A 75 3.15 -2.36 -7.76
N GLN A 76 1.90 -2.15 -8.17
CA GLN A 76 0.72 -2.40 -7.34
C GLN A 76 0.72 -3.81 -6.72
N ASP A 77 1.01 -4.86 -7.50
CA ASP A 77 0.92 -6.24 -7.03
C ASP A 77 1.88 -6.51 -5.87
N ILE A 78 3.15 -6.08 -6.02
CA ILE A 78 4.17 -6.22 -4.97
C ILE A 78 3.76 -5.46 -3.70
N LEU A 79 3.16 -4.28 -3.84
CA LEU A 79 2.73 -3.45 -2.71
C LEU A 79 1.53 -4.08 -1.98
N GLU A 80 0.58 -4.67 -2.72
CA GLU A 80 -0.58 -5.39 -2.17
C GLU A 80 -0.15 -6.70 -1.47
N GLU A 81 0.73 -7.48 -2.09
CA GLU A 81 1.32 -8.68 -1.49
C GLU A 81 2.08 -8.37 -0.20
N THR A 82 2.84 -7.27 -0.19
CA THR A 82 3.58 -6.82 0.99
C THR A 82 2.64 -6.52 2.15
N ILE A 83 1.52 -5.82 1.92
CA ILE A 83 0.53 -5.59 2.98
C ILE A 83 -0.09 -6.89 3.47
N CYS A 84 -0.42 -7.80 2.56
CA CYS A 84 -0.98 -9.10 2.92
C CYS A 84 -0.01 -9.88 3.82
N GLY A 85 1.25 -10.00 3.40
CA GLY A 85 2.30 -10.66 4.15
C GLY A 85 2.54 -10.04 5.53
N LEU A 86 2.60 -8.71 5.62
CA LEU A 86 2.79 -8.03 6.90
C LEU A 86 1.56 -8.17 7.84
N ARG A 87 0.34 -8.23 7.28
CA ARG A 87 -0.88 -8.44 8.08
C ARG A 87 -0.90 -9.84 8.69
N LEU A 88 -0.55 -10.86 7.91
CA LEU A 88 -0.48 -12.25 8.38
C LEU A 88 0.56 -12.42 9.51
N ASN A 89 1.68 -11.70 9.43
CA ASN A 89 2.77 -11.78 10.41
C ASN A 89 2.70 -10.69 11.50
N SER A 90 1.60 -9.95 11.58
CA SER A 90 1.47 -8.81 12.51
C SER A 90 1.60 -9.20 13.99
N GLY A 91 1.24 -10.43 14.35
CA GLY A 91 1.43 -10.99 15.70
C GLY A 91 2.88 -11.33 16.05
N GLU A 92 3.77 -11.40 15.07
CA GLU A 92 5.19 -11.70 15.25
C GLU A 92 6.04 -10.45 15.46
N ILE A 93 5.52 -9.27 15.06
CA ILE A 93 6.18 -7.98 15.23
C ILE A 93 6.02 -7.53 16.68
N LYS A 94 7.06 -7.74 17.49
CA LYS A 94 7.05 -7.39 18.92
C LYS A 94 7.60 -6.00 19.22
N GLU A 95 8.36 -5.42 18.31
CA GLU A 95 8.98 -4.10 18.50
C GLU A 95 7.96 -2.98 18.22
N PRO A 96 7.69 -2.06 19.18
CA PRO A 96 6.69 -1.00 19.00
C PRO A 96 6.94 -0.06 17.80
N THR A 97 8.21 0.22 17.50
CA THR A 97 8.63 1.05 16.35
C THR A 97 8.30 0.40 15.01
N GLN A 98 8.48 -0.91 14.90
CA GLN A 98 8.12 -1.69 13.70
C GLN A 98 6.61 -1.79 13.55
N GLN A 99 5.88 -1.96 14.66
CA GLN A 99 4.41 -1.93 14.65
C GLN A 99 3.88 -0.57 14.16
N GLN A 100 4.48 0.54 14.61
CA GLN A 100 4.10 1.87 14.15
C GLN A 100 4.41 2.05 12.66
N THR A 101 5.61 1.68 12.23
CA THR A 101 6.01 1.71 10.80
C THR A 101 5.05 0.93 9.93
N PHE A 102 4.59 -0.24 10.41
CA PHE A 102 3.60 -1.03 9.70
C PHE A 102 2.23 -0.33 9.60
N LYS A 103 1.74 0.25 10.70
CA LYS A 103 0.47 1.01 10.70
C LYS A 103 0.55 2.22 9.75
N ASP A 104 1.64 2.95 9.79
CA ASP A 104 1.88 4.11 8.93
C ASP A 104 1.91 3.69 7.46
N TYR A 105 2.56 2.57 7.14
CA TYR A 105 2.57 2.02 5.80
C TYR A 105 1.19 1.55 5.33
N GLN A 106 0.41 0.90 6.20
CA GLN A 106 -0.97 0.52 5.89
C GLN A 106 -1.84 1.75 5.57
N LEU A 107 -1.70 2.81 6.36
CA LEU A 107 -2.39 4.07 6.11
C LEU A 107 -1.96 4.68 4.78
N LEU A 108 -0.65 4.81 4.55
CA LEU A 108 -0.10 5.31 3.29
C LEU A 108 -0.68 4.54 2.10
N HIS A 109 -0.59 3.22 2.11
CA HIS A 109 -1.10 2.39 1.01
C HIS A 109 -2.61 2.58 0.77
N SER A 110 -3.41 2.68 1.84
CA SER A 110 -4.84 2.98 1.72
C SER A 110 -5.08 4.33 1.00
N LEU A 111 -4.29 5.35 1.36
CA LEU A 111 -4.34 6.66 0.72
C LEU A 111 -3.91 6.61 -0.74
N LEU A 112 -2.81 5.92 -1.06
CA LEU A 112 -2.35 5.77 -2.45
C LEU A 112 -3.39 5.06 -3.32
N LYS A 113 -4.06 4.04 -2.79
CA LYS A 113 -5.15 3.35 -3.48
C LYS A 113 -6.36 4.26 -3.69
N SER A 114 -6.70 5.09 -2.71
CA SER A 114 -7.76 6.09 -2.81
C SER A 114 -7.43 7.14 -3.87
N ILE A 115 -6.21 7.70 -3.82
CA ILE A 115 -5.69 8.66 -4.81
C ILE A 115 -5.70 8.06 -6.21
N HIS A 116 -5.25 6.81 -6.37
CA HIS A 116 -5.29 6.13 -7.66
C HIS A 116 -6.72 6.08 -8.22
N LYS A 117 -7.70 5.66 -7.41
CA LYS A 117 -9.10 5.63 -7.82
C LYS A 117 -9.63 7.00 -8.22
N SER A 118 -9.38 8.03 -7.41
CA SER A 118 -9.81 9.40 -7.70
C SER A 118 -9.17 9.93 -8.99
N HIS A 119 -7.88 9.67 -9.20
CA HIS A 119 -7.21 10.00 -10.45
C HIS A 119 -7.89 9.34 -11.65
N ILE A 120 -8.15 8.03 -11.60
CA ILE A 120 -8.80 7.32 -12.70
C ILE A 120 -10.21 7.85 -12.96
N GLU A 121 -10.96 8.21 -11.91
CA GLU A 121 -12.29 8.82 -12.04
C GLU A 121 -12.21 10.17 -12.76
N LEU A 122 -11.28 11.04 -12.39
CA LEU A 122 -11.07 12.34 -13.03
C LEU A 122 -10.67 12.20 -14.51
N VAL A 123 -9.82 11.22 -14.84
CA VAL A 123 -9.45 10.93 -16.24
C VAL A 123 -10.68 10.46 -17.03
N LYS A 124 -11.48 9.55 -16.47
CA LYS A 124 -12.72 9.05 -17.11
C LYS A 124 -13.78 10.14 -17.30
N MET A 125 -13.80 11.14 -16.42
CA MET A 125 -14.66 12.33 -16.53
C MET A 125 -14.10 13.40 -17.49
N PHE A 126 -12.99 13.12 -18.18
CA PHE A 126 -12.31 14.06 -19.08
C PHE A 126 -11.95 15.38 -18.40
N HIS A 127 -11.59 15.33 -17.11
CA HIS A 127 -11.15 16.51 -16.39
C HIS A 127 -9.84 17.03 -17.01
N HIS A 128 -9.82 18.30 -17.42
CA HIS A 128 -8.73 18.92 -18.18
C HIS A 128 -7.34 18.75 -17.55
N ASP A 129 -7.23 18.94 -16.23
CA ASP A 129 -5.97 18.75 -15.47
C ASP A 129 -5.37 17.33 -15.58
N PHE A 130 -6.17 16.31 -15.91
CA PHE A 130 -5.77 14.90 -15.83
C PHE A 130 -5.77 14.19 -17.19
N LEU A 131 -5.99 14.90 -18.30
CA LEU A 131 -6.06 14.29 -19.64
C LEU A 131 -4.79 13.54 -20.05
N ASN A 132 -3.64 13.90 -19.50
CA ASN A 132 -2.37 13.21 -19.75
C ASN A 132 -2.33 11.80 -19.14
N GLY A 133 -3.31 11.41 -18.31
CA GLY A 133 -3.43 10.08 -17.75
C GLY A 133 -2.34 9.68 -16.75
N VAL A 134 -1.50 10.63 -16.31
CA VAL A 134 -0.40 10.38 -15.37
C VAL A 134 -0.44 11.36 -14.22
N LEU A 135 -0.49 10.84 -13.00
CA LEU A 135 -0.38 11.58 -11.75
C LEU A 135 0.88 11.13 -10.99
N LYS A 136 1.70 12.08 -10.57
CA LYS A 136 2.89 11.84 -9.74
C LYS A 136 2.81 12.62 -8.44
N ILE A 137 3.08 11.95 -7.33
CA ILE A 137 3.07 12.55 -5.99
C ILE A 137 4.37 12.16 -5.29
N LYS A 138 5.09 13.16 -4.76
CA LYS A 138 6.22 12.91 -3.87
C LYS A 138 5.70 12.64 -2.46
N ILE A 139 6.25 11.62 -1.81
CA ILE A 139 5.92 11.21 -0.45
C ILE A 139 7.14 11.53 0.40
N ASN A 140 6.96 12.48 1.31
CA ASN A 140 8.02 13.18 2.01
C ASN A 140 7.71 13.21 3.51
N GLN A 141 7.97 12.11 4.23
CA GLN A 141 7.87 11.91 5.70
C GLN A 141 6.51 12.21 6.38
N SER A 142 5.72 13.16 5.87
CA SER A 142 4.42 13.58 6.35
C SER A 142 3.32 12.85 5.59
N LEU A 143 2.60 11.96 6.28
CA LEU A 143 1.37 11.35 5.74
C LEU A 143 0.25 12.39 5.56
N ASN A 144 0.33 13.53 6.24
CA ASN A 144 -0.67 14.59 6.12
C ASN A 144 -0.68 15.19 4.71
N ASP A 145 0.48 15.32 4.06
CA ASP A 145 0.57 15.88 2.71
C ASP A 145 -0.14 14.95 1.70
N VAL A 146 0.02 13.64 1.89
CA VAL A 146 -0.66 12.62 1.07
C VAL A 146 -2.16 12.61 1.35
N GLN A 147 -2.57 12.76 2.61
CA GLN A 147 -3.98 12.89 2.99
C GLN A 147 -4.62 14.13 2.37
N LEU A 148 -3.98 15.30 2.48
CA LEU A 148 -4.45 16.54 1.87
C LEU A 148 -4.61 16.39 0.36
N LYS A 149 -3.65 15.72 -0.31
CA LYS A 149 -3.75 15.49 -1.75
C LYS A 149 -4.91 14.55 -2.11
N ASN A 150 -5.16 13.54 -1.29
CA ASN A 150 -6.31 12.65 -1.44
C ASN A 150 -7.64 13.42 -1.31
N ASP A 151 -7.73 14.30 -0.33
CA ASP A 151 -8.93 15.10 -0.08
C ASP A 151 -9.15 16.16 -1.18
N GLU A 152 -8.08 16.78 -1.67
CA GLU A 152 -8.11 17.69 -2.83
C GLU A 152 -8.67 16.99 -4.09
N LEU A 153 -8.21 15.77 -4.39
CA LEU A 153 -8.69 15.02 -5.56
C LEU A 153 -10.18 14.66 -5.43
N LYS A 154 -10.64 14.34 -4.22
CA LYS A 154 -12.08 14.10 -3.96
C LYS A 154 -12.90 15.37 -4.14
N SER A 155 -12.43 16.51 -3.63
CA SER A 155 -13.10 17.80 -3.84
C SER A 155 -13.22 18.12 -5.33
N LYS A 156 -12.12 17.97 -6.09
CA LYS A 156 -12.12 18.17 -7.54
C LYS A 156 -13.13 17.29 -8.27
N ILE A 157 -13.34 16.04 -7.83
CA ILE A 157 -14.35 15.16 -8.42
C ILE A 157 -15.75 15.72 -8.21
N GLU A 158 -16.08 16.15 -6.99
CA GLU A 158 -17.41 16.68 -6.68
C GLU A 158 -17.67 18.00 -7.40
N GLU A 159 -16.71 18.93 -7.38
CA GLU A 159 -16.77 20.19 -8.13
C GLU A 159 -16.99 19.94 -9.63
N TRP A 160 -16.28 18.95 -10.20
CA TRP A 160 -16.42 18.61 -11.62
C TRP A 160 -17.77 17.99 -11.95
N LYS A 161 -18.30 17.13 -11.07
CA LYS A 161 -19.67 16.58 -11.19
C LYS A 161 -20.71 17.70 -11.18
N GLU A 162 -20.59 18.67 -10.28
CA GLU A 162 -21.49 19.82 -10.23
C GLU A 162 -21.44 20.66 -11.50
N LEU A 163 -20.24 20.98 -11.98
CA LEU A 163 -20.04 21.72 -13.22
C LEU A 163 -20.64 20.99 -14.43
N THR A 164 -20.34 19.71 -14.60
CA THR A 164 -20.86 18.91 -15.73
C THR A 164 -22.38 18.75 -15.68
N ASN A 165 -22.97 18.58 -14.49
CA ASN A 165 -24.42 18.56 -14.32
C ASN A 165 -25.07 19.92 -14.64
N SER A 166 -24.45 21.03 -14.21
CA SER A 166 -24.94 22.37 -14.51
C SER A 166 -24.95 22.66 -16.02
N LEU A 167 -23.92 22.20 -16.73
CA LEU A 167 -23.82 22.29 -18.18
C LEU A 167 -24.87 21.42 -18.88
N SER A 168 -25.03 20.16 -18.45
CA SER A 168 -26.05 19.26 -19.02
C SER A 168 -27.48 19.78 -18.84
N ASN A 169 -27.77 20.46 -17.74
CA ASN A 169 -29.10 21.05 -17.53
C ASN A 169 -29.31 22.25 -18.46
N ARG A 170 -28.27 23.04 -18.72
CA ARG A 170 -28.34 24.21 -19.59
C ARG A 170 -28.47 23.84 -21.08
N THR A 171 -27.83 22.76 -21.53
CA THR A 171 -27.99 22.25 -22.90
C THR A 171 -29.30 21.49 -23.12
N ARG A 172 -29.95 20.96 -22.08
CA ARG A 172 -31.31 20.37 -22.20
C ARG A 172 -32.43 21.41 -22.26
N LEU A 173 -32.16 22.65 -21.85
CA LEU A 173 -33.10 23.78 -21.88
C LEU A 173 -32.98 24.64 -23.15
N LEU A 174 -32.06 24.29 -24.05
CA LEU A 174 -31.89 24.87 -25.39
C LEU A 174 -32.38 23.87 -26.44
#